data_AF-A0AAV2HT03-F1
#
_entry.id   AF-A0AAV2HT03-F1
#
_cell.length_a   1.000
_cell.length_b   1.000
_cell.length_c   1.000
_cell.angle_alpha   90.00
_cell.angle_beta   90.00
_cell.angle_gamma   90.00
#
_symmetry.space_group_name_H-M   'P 1'
#
loop_
_entity.id
_entity.type
_entity.pdbx_description
1 polymer ?
#
loop_
_entity_poly.entity_id
_entity_poly.type
_entity_poly.pdbx_seq_one_letter_code
_entity_poly.pdbx_strand_id
1 'polypeptide(L)'
;ILPFEGKDYWLMPKVHPAILMAWEKVLKQYTCLRGYSVVFNTANSKCSEIFGPLAAIDMYIHQSAHVFFGPACEYSVAPVARFSYYWGIPVLSAGALVTAFGDKKEYRLLTRVQVSSNKHQMSPS
;
A
#
# COMPACT_ATOMS: atom_id res chain seq x y z
N ILE A 1 1.49 0.82 5.33
CA ILE A 1 0.48 1.72 5.93
C ILE A 1 -0.90 1.11 5.72
N LEU A 2 -1.54 0.53 6.74
CA LEU A 2 -2.82 -0.18 6.62
C LEU A 2 -3.67 0.05 7.89
N PRO A 3 -5.01 -0.09 7.83
CA PRO A 3 -5.83 -0.03 9.04
C PRO A 3 -5.50 -1.20 9.98
N PHE A 4 -5.37 -0.94 11.28
CA PHE A 4 -5.09 -2.02 12.25
C PHE A 4 -6.35 -2.80 12.62
N GLU A 5 -7.50 -2.14 12.52
CA GLU A 5 -8.82 -2.65 12.88
C GLU A 5 -9.84 -2.24 11.82
N GLY A 6 -10.97 -2.95 11.78
CA GLY A 6 -12.05 -2.68 10.84
C GLY A 6 -12.65 -3.97 10.25
N LYS A 7 -13.43 -3.82 9.19
CA LYS A 7 -14.09 -4.95 8.49
C LYS A 7 -13.45 -5.27 7.14
N ASP A 8 -12.44 -4.50 6.72
CA ASP A 8 -11.80 -4.68 5.42
C ASP A 8 -10.96 -5.97 5.34
N TYR A 9 -10.60 -6.35 4.13
CA TYR A 9 -9.72 -7.48 3.87
C TYR A 9 -8.24 -7.14 4.12
N TRP A 10 -7.85 -5.89 3.90
CA TRP A 10 -6.48 -5.38 3.97
C TRP A 10 -6.11 -4.79 5.35
N LEU A 11 -6.43 -5.51 6.42
CA LEU A 11 -6.05 -5.12 7.78
C LEU A 11 -4.61 -5.51 8.09
N MET A 12 -3.91 -4.69 8.89
CA MET A 12 -2.52 -4.95 9.29
C MET A 12 -2.33 -6.34 9.92
N PRO A 13 -3.19 -6.82 10.85
CA PRO A 13 -3.05 -8.16 11.43
C PRO A 13 -3.18 -9.31 10.42
N LYS A 14 -3.80 -9.07 9.26
CA LYS A 14 -3.95 -10.06 8.18
C LYS A 14 -2.82 -9.97 7.15
N VAL A 15 -2.50 -8.74 6.72
CA VAL A 15 -1.56 -8.49 5.62
C VAL A 15 -0.10 -8.56 6.08
N HIS A 16 0.22 -8.10 7.28
CA HIS A 16 1.61 -8.07 7.74
C HIS A 16 2.23 -9.48 7.84
N PRO A 17 1.55 -10.50 8.43
CA PRO A 17 2.06 -11.87 8.39
C PRO A 17 2.24 -12.40 6.97
N ALA A 18 1.35 -12.06 6.04
CA ALA A 18 1.47 -12.47 4.64
C ALA A 18 2.71 -11.87 3.96
N ILE A 19 3.04 -10.60 4.26
CA ILE A 19 4.26 -9.95 3.78
C ILE A 19 5.50 -10.66 4.36
N LEU A 20 5.50 -10.98 5.66
CA LEU A 20 6.63 -11.68 6.29
C LEU A 20 6.86 -13.06 5.67
N MET A 21 5.79 -13.84 5.46
CA MET A 21 5.88 -15.13 4.76
C MET A 21 6.40 -14.98 3.32
N ALA A 22 5.94 -13.96 2.59
CA ALA A 22 6.44 -13.67 1.25
C ALA A 22 7.93 -13.30 1.27
N TRP A 23 8.37 -12.52 2.26
CA TRP A 23 9.76 -12.14 2.43
C TRP A 23 10.67 -13.34 2.71
N GLU A 24 10.26 -14.25 3.60
CA GLU A 24 10.99 -15.50 3.83
C GLU A 24 11.13 -16.34 2.56
N LYS A 25 10.07 -16.42 1.75
CA LYS A 25 10.12 -17.11 0.46
C LYS A 25 11.08 -16.43 -0.51
N VAL A 26 11.09 -15.09 -0.55
CA VAL A 26 12.01 -14.31 -1.39
C VAL A 26 13.46 -14.61 -1.03
N LEU A 27 13.81 -14.58 0.26
CA LEU A 27 15.16 -14.87 0.74
C LEU A 27 15.63 -16.30 0.41
N LYS A 28 14.72 -17.28 0.42
CA LYS A 28 15.03 -18.68 0.10
C LYS A 28 15.19 -18.92 -1.40
N GLN A 29 14.37 -18.27 -2.23
CA GLN A 29 14.24 -18.60 -3.65
C GLN A 29 15.02 -17.67 -4.58
N TYR A 30 15.28 -16.43 -4.17
CA TYR A 30 15.86 -15.40 -5.03
C TYR A 30 17.13 -14.82 -4.44
N THR A 31 18.04 -14.40 -5.32
CA THR A 31 19.34 -13.85 -4.94
C THR A 31 19.43 -12.33 -5.08
N CYS A 32 18.44 -11.72 -5.74
CA CYS A 32 18.42 -10.30 -6.11
C CYS A 32 18.46 -9.33 -4.92
N LEU A 33 18.08 -9.78 -3.73
CA LEU A 33 18.08 -8.97 -2.51
C LEU A 33 19.10 -9.45 -1.47
N ARG A 34 20.05 -10.31 -1.85
CA ARG A 34 21.16 -10.69 -0.96
C ARG A 34 21.99 -9.46 -0.60
N GLY A 35 22.30 -9.32 0.69
CA GLY A 35 23.07 -8.19 1.21
C GLY A 35 22.23 -6.96 1.59
N TYR A 36 20.92 -6.97 1.32
CA TYR A 36 20.01 -5.91 1.79
C TYR A 36 19.37 -6.31 3.12
N SER A 37 19.36 -5.39 4.08
CA SER A 37 18.55 -5.50 5.31
C SER A 37 17.21 -4.81 5.06
N VAL A 38 16.12 -5.59 5.08
CA VAL A 38 14.76 -5.06 4.89
C VAL A 38 14.09 -4.92 6.25
N VAL A 39 13.57 -3.72 6.52
CA VAL A 39 12.79 -3.40 7.72
C VAL A 39 11.36 -3.08 7.31
N PHE A 40 10.40 -3.63 8.05
CA PHE A 40 8.97 -3.38 7.81
C PHE A 40 8.41 -2.39 8.83
N ASN A 41 8.45 -1.10 8.49
CA ASN A 41 7.81 -0.07 9.29
C ASN A 41 6.29 -0.10 9.09
N THR A 42 5.53 -0.11 10.19
CA THR A 42 4.07 -0.19 10.16
C THR A 42 3.44 1.09 10.70
N ALA A 43 2.28 1.47 10.15
CA ALA A 43 1.51 2.61 10.62
C ALA A 43 0.02 2.38 10.36
N ASN A 44 -0.81 2.84 11.30
CA ASN A 44 -2.26 2.68 11.26
C ASN A 44 -2.89 3.79 10.41
N SER A 45 -3.38 3.43 9.22
CA SER A 45 -4.06 4.39 8.33
C SER A 45 -5.42 4.85 8.86
N LYS A 46 -6.04 4.08 9.78
CA LYS A 46 -7.43 4.21 10.21
C LYS A 46 -8.44 4.35 9.06
N CYS A 47 -8.07 3.91 7.85
CA CYS A 47 -8.86 4.09 6.63
C CYS A 47 -9.28 5.56 6.36
N SER A 48 -8.49 6.53 6.84
CA SER A 48 -8.84 7.95 6.88
C SER A 48 -8.05 8.75 5.82
N GLU A 49 -8.66 9.78 5.22
CA GLU A 49 -7.95 10.77 4.41
C GLU A 49 -6.94 11.62 5.18
N ILE A 50 -6.91 11.51 6.52
CA ILE A 50 -6.00 12.27 7.39
C ILE A 50 -4.84 11.38 7.86
N PHE A 51 -5.16 10.27 8.53
CA PHE A 51 -4.14 9.48 9.24
C PHE A 51 -3.24 8.67 8.29
N GLY A 52 -3.77 8.17 7.17
CA GLY A 52 -2.96 7.50 6.15
C GLY A 52 -1.88 8.42 5.55
N PRO A 53 -2.25 9.63 5.09
CA PRO A 53 -1.30 10.62 4.59
C PRO A 53 -0.30 11.11 5.62
N LEU A 54 -0.74 11.42 6.85
CA LEU A 54 0.18 11.85 7.90
C LEU A 54 1.24 10.78 8.19
N ALA A 55 0.86 9.50 8.24
CA ALA A 55 1.82 8.41 8.39
C ALA A 55 2.81 8.32 7.22
N ALA A 56 2.37 8.55 5.98
CA ALA A 56 3.26 8.53 4.82
C ALA A 56 4.24 9.71 4.83
N ILE A 57 3.77 10.91 5.21
CA ILE A 57 4.60 12.11 5.36
C ILE A 57 5.64 11.89 6.46
N ASP A 58 5.23 11.35 7.60
CA ASP A 58 6.15 11.02 8.71
C ASP A 58 7.24 10.06 8.27
N MET A 59 6.88 8.99 7.54
CA MET A 59 7.84 8.04 6.99
C MET A 59 8.79 8.67 5.95
N TYR A 60 8.28 9.58 5.12
CA TYR A 60 9.09 10.29 4.13
C TYR A 60 10.11 11.22 4.78
N ILE A 61 9.69 12.04 5.76
CA ILE A 61 10.55 12.99 6.46
C ILE A 61 11.67 12.25 7.23
N HIS A 62 11.34 11.13 7.86
CA HIS A 62 12.31 10.30 8.58
C HIS A 62 13.11 9.36 7.66
N GLN A 63 12.95 9.44 6.34
CA GLN A 63 13.63 8.58 5.35
C GLN A 63 13.48 7.08 5.67
N SER A 64 12.32 6.70 6.18
CA SER A 64 12.05 5.35 6.69
C SER A 64 11.23 4.48 5.71
N ALA A 65 11.08 4.94 4.47
CA ALA A 65 10.38 4.22 3.41
C ALA A 65 11.11 4.31 2.06
N HIS A 66 11.42 3.15 1.48
CA HIS A 66 11.84 3.01 0.08
C HIS A 66 10.69 2.57 -0.84
N VAL A 67 9.63 2.02 -0.25
CA VAL A 67 8.40 1.59 -0.92
C VAL A 67 7.28 1.58 0.11
N PHE A 68 6.08 2.01 -0.29
CA PHE A 68 4.89 1.90 0.54
C PHE A 68 4.10 0.64 0.17
N PHE A 69 3.87 -0.24 1.14
CA PHE A 69 2.84 -1.29 1.06
C PHE A 69 1.56 -0.76 1.71
N GLY A 70 0.52 -0.57 0.89
CA GLY A 70 -0.63 0.25 1.21
C GLY A 70 -0.35 1.76 1.04
N PRO A 71 -1.29 2.67 1.29
CA PRO A 71 -2.63 2.41 1.84
C PRO A 71 -3.52 1.55 0.92
N ALA A 72 -4.64 1.09 1.45
CA ALA A 72 -5.58 0.25 0.69
C ALA A 72 -6.99 0.85 0.60
N CYS A 73 -7.42 1.60 1.62
CA CYS A 73 -8.63 2.40 1.56
C CYS A 73 -8.49 3.58 0.59
N GLU A 74 -9.51 3.85 -0.21
CA GLU A 74 -9.47 4.84 -1.28
C GLU A 74 -9.10 6.24 -0.79
N TYR A 75 -9.73 6.68 0.31
CA TYR A 75 -9.49 8.00 0.89
C TYR A 75 -8.05 8.19 1.39
N SER A 76 -7.42 7.14 1.93
CA SER A 76 -6.01 7.18 2.30
C SER A 76 -5.07 7.07 1.11
N VAL A 77 -5.44 6.29 0.08
CA VAL A 77 -4.58 6.04 -1.11
C VAL A 77 -4.41 7.30 -1.94
N ALA A 78 -5.49 8.02 -2.23
CA ALA A 78 -5.47 9.14 -3.19
C ALA A 78 -4.36 10.17 -2.91
N PRO A 79 -4.27 10.78 -1.72
CA PRO A 79 -3.18 11.69 -1.38
C PRO A 79 -1.80 11.02 -1.39
N VAL A 80 -1.64 9.84 -0.78
CA VAL A 80 -0.33 9.16 -0.71
C VAL A 80 0.21 8.83 -2.10
N ALA A 81 -0.65 8.36 -3.00
CA ALA A 81 -0.29 8.03 -4.38
C ALA A 81 0.01 9.27 -5.25
N ARG A 82 -0.49 10.46 -4.89
CA ARG A 82 -0.11 11.72 -5.55
C ARG A 82 1.26 12.20 -5.07
N PHE A 83 1.54 12.11 -3.78
CA PHE A 83 2.82 12.50 -3.20
C PHE A 83 3.97 11.60 -3.66
N SER A 84 3.68 10.31 -3.78
CA SER A 84 4.64 9.24 -4.09
C SER A 84 5.52 9.56 -5.31
N TYR A 85 4.93 10.14 -6.36
CA TYR A 85 5.65 10.53 -7.56
C TYR A 85 6.74 11.58 -7.29
N TYR A 86 6.42 12.60 -6.51
CA TYR A 86 7.36 13.67 -6.16
C TYR A 86 8.43 13.22 -5.17
N TRP A 87 8.10 12.25 -4.32
CA TRP A 87 9.07 11.64 -3.39
C TRP A 87 9.94 10.58 -4.06
N GLY A 88 9.58 10.10 -5.25
CA GLY A 88 10.26 8.99 -5.92
C GLY A 88 10.07 7.64 -5.20
N ILE A 89 9.03 7.50 -4.38
CA ILE A 89 8.78 6.29 -3.59
C ILE A 89 7.56 5.55 -4.17
N PRO A 90 7.69 4.31 -4.68
CA PRO A 90 6.55 3.58 -5.23
C PRO A 90 5.51 3.19 -4.15
N VAL A 91 4.24 3.09 -4.57
CA VAL A 91 3.13 2.63 -3.73
C VAL A 91 2.56 1.34 -4.31
N LEU A 92 2.57 0.26 -3.53
CA LEU A 92 2.01 -1.03 -3.87
C LEU A 92 0.75 -1.26 -3.03
N SER A 93 -0.41 -1.40 -3.66
CA SER A 93 -1.69 -1.59 -2.95
C SER A 93 -2.44 -2.82 -3.44
N ALA A 94 -2.92 -3.63 -2.49
CA ALA A 94 -3.90 -4.69 -2.77
C ALA A 94 -5.35 -4.15 -2.73
N GLY A 95 -5.57 -2.94 -2.22
CA GLY A 95 -6.87 -2.26 -2.27
C GLY A 95 -6.92 -1.29 -3.44
N ALA A 96 -7.34 -0.05 -3.17
CA ALA A 96 -7.42 1.02 -4.19
C ALA A 96 -8.29 0.60 -5.38
N LEU A 97 -9.48 0.06 -5.10
CA LEU A 97 -10.25 -0.69 -6.10
C LEU A 97 -11.00 0.21 -7.07
N VAL A 98 -11.17 1.50 -6.74
CA VAL A 98 -11.83 2.46 -7.63
C VAL A 98 -11.08 2.63 -8.94
N THR A 99 -11.85 2.80 -10.02
CA THR A 99 -11.34 2.91 -11.39
C THR A 99 -10.49 4.17 -11.61
N ALA A 100 -10.75 5.24 -10.86
CA ALA A 100 -10.01 6.50 -10.95
C ALA A 100 -8.49 6.32 -10.71
N PHE A 101 -8.08 5.36 -9.87
CA PHE A 101 -6.67 5.04 -9.64
C PHE A 101 -5.97 4.37 -10.83
N GLY A 102 -6.70 4.12 -11.92
CA GLY A 102 -6.14 3.72 -13.21
C GLY A 102 -5.44 4.88 -13.95
N ASP A 103 -5.72 6.14 -13.62
CA ASP A 103 -5.09 7.28 -14.31
C ASP A 103 -3.61 7.40 -13.94
N LYS A 104 -2.73 6.97 -14.85
CA LYS A 104 -1.28 7.07 -14.68
C LYS A 104 -0.72 8.47 -14.90
N LYS A 105 -1.50 9.44 -15.37
CA LYS A 105 -1.07 10.85 -15.39
C LYS A 105 -1.03 11.41 -13.96
N GLU A 106 -1.98 10.99 -13.12
CA GLU A 106 -2.12 11.39 -11.73
C GLU A 106 -1.40 10.42 -10.77
N TYR A 107 -1.67 9.11 -10.87
CA TYR A 107 -1.18 8.08 -9.93
C TYR A 107 0.00 7.28 -10.52
N ARG A 108 1.07 8.00 -10.91
CA ARG A 108 2.20 7.50 -11.70
C ARG A 108 2.90 6.29 -11.06
N LEU A 109 3.20 6.35 -9.76
CA LEU A 109 3.94 5.30 -9.04
C LEU A 109 3.05 4.36 -8.21
N LEU A 110 1.72 4.41 -8.41
CA LEU A 110 0.80 3.48 -7.77
C LEU A 110 0.71 2.19 -8.59
N THR A 111 1.05 1.05 -8.01
CA THR A 111 0.79 -0.27 -8.58
C THR A 111 -0.27 -0.98 -7.75
N ARG A 112 -1.30 -1.51 -8.42
CA ARG A 112 -2.38 -2.25 -7.80
C ARG A 112 -2.22 -3.73 -8.13
N VAL A 113 -2.29 -4.60 -7.12
CA VAL A 113 -2.09 -6.05 -7.29
C VAL A 113 -3.38 -6.86 -7.29
N GLN A 114 -4.54 -6.19 -7.13
CA GLN A 114 -5.87 -6.79 -7.22
C GLN A 114 -6.62 -6.25 -8.45
N VAL A 115 -7.62 -7.02 -8.91
CA VAL A 115 -8.52 -6.62 -10.01
C VAL A 115 -9.26 -5.34 -9.63
N SER A 116 -9.26 -4.35 -10.52
CA SER A 116 -10.03 -3.12 -10.34
C SER A 116 -11.53 -3.39 -10.53
N SER A 117 -12.36 -2.94 -9.60
CA SER A 117 -13.81 -3.14 -9.68
C SER A 117 -14.46 -2.08 -10.59
N ASN A 118 -15.08 -2.51 -11.69
CA ASN A 118 -16.11 -1.71 -12.36
C ASN A 118 -17.40 -1.79 -11.53
N LYS A 119 -18.07 -0.65 -11.26
CA LYS A 119 -19.36 -0.59 -10.54
C LYS A 119 -20.55 -1.25 -11.27
N HIS A 120 -20.30 -2.23 -12.15
CA HIS A 120 -21.33 -3.03 -12.82
C HIS A 120 -21.31 -4.51 -12.43
N GLN A 121 -20.45 -4.92 -11.48
CA GLN A 121 -20.35 -6.33 -11.10
C GLN A 121 -20.15 -6.50 -9.59
N MET A 122 -21.08 -5.98 -8.79
CA MET A 122 -21.24 -6.37 -7.37
C MET A 122 -22.69 -6.12 -6.97
N SER A 123 -23.62 -6.81 -7.64
CA SER A 123 -24.89 -7.19 -7.00
C SER A 123 -24.60 -8.48 -6.22
N PRO A 124 -24.69 -8.50 -4.89
CA PRO A 124 -24.68 -9.75 -4.16
C PRO A 124 -25.98 -10.50 -4.52
N SER A 125 -25.82 -11.67 -5.13
CA SER A 125 -26.85 -12.71 -5.15
C SER A 125 -27.05 -13.28 -3.75
#